data_AF-A0A3T7JNA8-F1
#
_entry.id   AF-A0A3T7JNA8-F1
#
_cell.length_a   1.000
_cell.length_b   1.000
_cell.length_c   1.000
_cell.angle_alpha   90.00
_cell.angle_beta   90.00
_cell.angle_gamma   90.00
#
_symmetry.space_group_name_H-M   'P 1'
#
loop_
_entity.id
_entity.type
_entity.pdbx_description
1 polymer ?
#
loop_
_entity_poly.entity_id
_entity_poly.type
_entity_poly.pdbx_seq_one_letter_code
_entity_poly.pdbx_strand_id
1 'polypeptide(L)'
;MTNAQLKMLWKIPEPINFEEFARRTGKTEIAVRRMIDRRQLPLVTEREVLGESGSSRRFLILWNEWCEMVYEATRDLPPERYDWKIKWLKKSKKLGKIFKRSGESDLH
;
A
#
# COMPACT_ATOMS: atom_id res chain seq x y z
N MET A 1 -2.18 -18.65 5.76
CA MET A 1 -2.09 -18.14 4.38
C MET A 1 -0.89 -18.81 3.75
N THR A 2 -1.08 -19.55 2.66
CA THR A 2 0.00 -20.32 2.00
C THR A 2 0.79 -19.43 1.04
N ASN A 3 2.02 -19.83 0.67
CA ASN A 3 2.83 -19.12 -0.34
C ASN A 3 2.11 -18.97 -1.69
N ALA A 4 1.23 -19.91 -2.05
CA ALA A 4 0.42 -19.84 -3.26
C ALA A 4 -0.65 -18.73 -3.19
N GLN A 5 -1.34 -18.61 -2.05
CA GLN A 5 -2.32 -17.54 -1.82
C GLN A 5 -1.66 -16.15 -1.82
N LEU A 6 -0.43 -16.05 -1.30
CA LEU A 6 0.37 -14.82 -1.36
C LEU A 6 0.74 -14.42 -2.79
N LYS A 7 1.15 -15.38 -3.63
CA LYS A 7 1.43 -15.13 -5.05
C LYS A 7 0.21 -14.64 -5.82
N MET A 8 -0.98 -15.17 -5.55
CA MET A 8 -2.22 -14.69 -6.17
C MET A 8 -2.56 -13.25 -5.74
N LEU A 9 -2.33 -12.91 -4.48
CA LEU A 9 -2.56 -11.56 -3.96
C LEU A 9 -1.68 -10.49 -4.66
N TRP A 10 -0.53 -10.88 -5.20
CA TRP A 10 0.39 -10.00 -5.92
C TRP A 10 0.01 -9.80 -7.40
N LYS A 11 -0.84 -10.66 -7.96
CA LYS A 11 -1.43 -10.43 -9.29
C LYS A 11 -2.50 -9.35 -9.30
N ILE A 12 -2.96 -8.92 -8.12
CA ILE A 12 -3.90 -7.82 -7.99
C ILE A 12 -3.08 -6.53 -7.93
N PRO A 13 -3.19 -5.61 -8.92
CA PRO A 13 -2.51 -4.33 -8.87
C PRO A 13 -2.82 -3.63 -7.56
N GLU A 14 -1.78 -3.13 -6.88
CA GLU A 14 -1.95 -2.45 -5.60
C GLU A 14 -1.51 -0.99 -5.75
N PRO A 15 -2.40 -0.13 -6.28
CA PRO A 15 -2.11 1.29 -6.36
C PRO A 15 -2.15 1.92 -4.96
N ILE A 16 -1.09 2.65 -4.61
CA ILE A 16 -0.97 3.35 -3.33
C ILE A 16 -0.59 4.81 -3.55
N ASN A 17 -0.97 5.70 -2.63
CA ASN A 17 -0.53 7.10 -2.67
C ASN A 17 0.92 7.24 -2.17
N PHE A 18 1.47 8.45 -2.30
CA PHE A 18 2.87 8.70 -1.95
C PHE A 18 3.13 8.58 -0.44
N GLU A 19 2.14 8.92 0.40
CA GLU A 19 2.22 8.83 1.86
C GLU A 19 2.34 7.38 2.30
N GLU A 20 1.54 6.49 1.71
CA GLU A 20 1.58 5.06 1.99
C GLU A 20 2.89 4.44 1.48
N PHE A 21 3.40 4.88 0.34
CA PHE A 21 4.70 4.46 -0.16
C PHE A 21 5.84 4.89 0.78
N ALA A 22 5.82 6.15 1.25
CA ALA A 22 6.76 6.67 2.24
C ALA A 22 6.70 5.84 3.53
N ARG A 23 5.50 5.58 4.05
CA ARG A 23 5.28 4.76 5.25
C ARG A 23 5.80 3.34 5.11
N ARG A 24 5.61 2.70 3.95
CA ARG A 24 6.07 1.33 3.70
C ARG A 24 7.58 1.24 3.57
N THR A 25 8.20 2.21 2.91
CA THR A 25 9.64 2.23 2.61
C THR A 25 10.50 2.92 3.66
N GLY A 26 9.89 3.57 4.65
CA GLY A 26 10.59 4.40 5.62
C GLY A 26 11.24 5.66 5.01
N LYS A 27 10.96 5.96 3.74
CA LYS A 27 11.49 7.15 3.07
C LYS A 27 10.71 8.38 3.50
N THR A 28 11.38 9.52 3.52
CA THR A 28 10.70 10.81 3.75
C THR A 28 9.85 11.17 2.53
N GLU A 29 8.77 11.92 2.74
CA GLU A 29 7.89 12.38 1.65
C GLU A 29 8.65 13.17 0.58
N ILE A 30 9.62 13.98 0.99
CA ILE A 30 10.50 14.73 0.07
C ILE A 30 11.31 13.77 -0.82
N ALA A 31 11.82 12.67 -0.26
CA ALA A 31 12.55 11.67 -1.03
C ALA A 31 11.63 10.97 -2.04
N VAL A 32 10.41 10.61 -1.62
CA VAL A 32 9.41 10.01 -2.52
C VAL A 32 9.03 10.97 -3.64
N ARG A 33 8.82 12.25 -3.35
CA ARG A 33 8.55 13.28 -4.36
C ARG A 33 9.68 13.39 -5.39
N ARG A 34 10.94 13.41 -4.93
CA ARG A 34 12.10 13.37 -5.84
C ARG A 34 12.14 12.13 -6.72
N MET A 35 11.74 10.96 -6.20
CA MET A 35 11.65 9.73 -6.99
C MET A 35 10.56 9.83 -8.06
N ILE A 36 9.41 10.43 -7.73
CA ILE A 36 8.32 10.73 -8.67
C ILE A 36 8.83 11.66 -9.78
N ASP A 37 9.45 12.78 -9.41
CA ASP A 37 9.96 13.79 -10.35
C ASP A 37 11.00 13.19 -11.31
N ARG A 38 11.83 12.27 -10.80
CA ARG A 38 12.86 11.54 -11.56
C ARG A 38 12.31 10.33 -12.33
N ARG A 39 10.99 10.08 -12.29
CA ARG A 39 10.33 8.93 -12.94
C ARG A 39 10.91 7.57 -12.53
N GLN A 40 11.31 7.44 -11.27
CA GLN A 40 11.90 6.22 -10.70
C GLN A 40 10.86 5.28 -10.08
N LEU A 41 9.58 5.66 -10.11
CA LEU A 41 8.47 4.87 -9.58
C LEU A 41 7.50 4.51 -10.71
N PRO A 42 6.94 3.29 -10.70
CA PRO A 42 5.85 2.94 -11.59
C PRO A 42 4.59 3.69 -11.14
N LEU A 43 4.15 4.63 -11.97
CA LEU A 43 3.05 5.54 -11.66
C LEU A 43 1.90 5.34 -12.64
N VAL A 44 0.68 5.36 -12.10
CA VAL A 44 -0.54 5.53 -12.88
C VAL A 44 -1.21 6.84 -12.47
N THR A 45 -1.89 7.47 -13.42
CA THR A 45 -2.70 8.67 -13.16
C THR A 45 -4.16 8.28 -13.20
N GLU A 46 -4.88 8.50 -12.11
CA GLU A 46 -6.33 8.33 -12.05
C GLU A 46 -7.03 9.67 -12.07
N ARG A 47 -8.15 9.74 -12.79
CA ARG A 47 -9.07 10.87 -12.71
C ARG A 47 -9.92 10.72 -11.45
N GLU A 48 -9.85 11.71 -10.58
CA GLU A 48 -10.71 11.83 -9.41
C GLU A 48 -11.81 12.84 -9.72
N VAL A 49 -13.07 12.43 -9.61
CA VAL A 49 -14.22 13.32 -9.86
C VAL A 49 -14.54 14.06 -8.56
N LEU A 50 -14.57 15.39 -8.63
CA LEU A 50 -14.85 16.30 -7.53
C LEU A 50 -16.17 17.03 -7.81
N GLY A 51 -17.29 16.41 -7.44
CA GLY A 51 -18.63 16.95 -7.68
C GLY A 51 -19.05 16.93 -9.16
N GLU A 52 -20.07 17.71 -9.50
CA GLU A 52 -20.70 17.70 -10.83
C GLU A 52 -19.85 18.35 -11.94
N SER A 53 -18.89 19.22 -11.58
CA SER A 53 -18.15 20.04 -12.54
C SER A 53 -16.62 19.99 -12.37
N GLY A 54 -16.12 19.37 -11.31
CA GLY A 54 -14.69 19.28 -11.02
C GLY A 54 -14.13 17.89 -11.29
N SER A 55 -12.91 17.81 -11.83
CA SER A 55 -12.11 16.59 -11.70
C SER A 55 -10.64 16.92 -11.53
N SER A 56 -9.98 16.21 -10.63
CA SER A 56 -8.55 16.25 -10.41
C SER A 56 -7.88 15.02 -11.00
N ARG A 57 -6.55 15.03 -11.05
CA ARG A 57 -5.73 13.86 -11.38
C ARG A 57 -4.86 13.54 -10.16
N ARG A 58 -4.93 12.29 -9.69
CA ARG A 58 -4.07 11.79 -8.63
C ARG A 58 -3.04 10.80 -9.16
N PHE A 59 -1.83 10.89 -8.64
CA PHE A 59 -0.78 9.92 -8.92
C PHE A 59 -0.88 8.76 -7.93
N LEU A 60 -0.87 7.54 -8.46
CA LEU A 60 -0.81 6.33 -7.67
C LEU A 60 0.44 5.55 -8.07
N ILE A 61 1.17 5.09 -7.06
CA ILE A 61 2.35 4.25 -7.21
C ILE A 61 1.88 2.80 -7.23
N LEU A 62 2.28 2.06 -8.24
CA LEU A 62 1.97 0.65 -8.39
C LEU A 62 2.92 -0.18 -7.51
N TRP A 63 2.46 -0.56 -6.32
CA TRP A 63 3.33 -1.12 -5.27
C TRP A 63 3.94 -2.47 -5.67
N ASN A 64 3.16 -3.35 -6.31
CA ASN A 64 3.63 -4.69 -6.66
C ASN A 64 4.66 -4.60 -7.79
N GLU A 65 4.41 -3.74 -8.76
CA GLU A 65 5.27 -3.44 -9.90
C GLU A 65 6.59 -2.83 -9.42
N TRP A 66 6.54 -1.94 -8.42
CA TRP A 66 7.76 -1.43 -7.80
C TRP A 66 8.55 -2.54 -7.08
N CYS A 67 7.87 -3.44 -6.36
CA CYS A 67 8.53 -4.58 -5.73
C CYS A 67 9.17 -5.54 -6.75
N GLU A 68 8.52 -5.74 -7.90
CA GLU A 68 9.05 -6.52 -9.02
C GLU A 68 10.27 -5.85 -9.64
N MET A 69 10.20 -4.54 -9.93
CA MET A 69 11.35 -3.77 -10.43
C MET A 69 12.57 -3.84 -9.49
N VAL A 70 12.35 -3.70 -8.18
CA VAL A 70 13.42 -3.83 -7.18
C VAL A 70 14.03 -5.24 -7.24
N TYR A 71 13.19 -6.28 -7.26
CA TYR A 71 13.64 -7.66 -7.35
C TYR A 71 14.43 -7.94 -8.63
N GLU A 72 13.99 -7.42 -9.77
CA GLU A 72 14.71 -7.58 -11.04
C GLU A 72 16.11 -6.95 -10.98
N ALA A 73 16.21 -5.77 -10.35
CA ALA A 73 17.46 -5.02 -10.21
C ALA A 73 18.44 -5.63 -9.19
N THR A 74 17.95 -6.13 -8.05
CA THR A 74 18.79 -6.58 -6.94
C THR A 74 18.87 -8.09 -6.79
N ARG A 75 17.96 -8.83 -7.44
CA ARG A 75 17.68 -10.26 -7.18
C ARG A 75 17.24 -10.57 -5.75
N ASP A 76 16.92 -9.53 -4.98
CA ASP A 76 16.46 -9.59 -3.61
C ASP A 76 15.10 -8.92 -3.48
N LEU A 77 14.22 -9.53 -2.69
CA LEU A 77 12.91 -8.97 -2.43
C LEU A 77 13.02 -7.89 -1.35
N PRO A 78 12.43 -6.70 -1.56
CA PRO A 78 12.48 -5.64 -0.54
C PRO A 78 11.86 -6.15 0.78
N PRO A 79 12.54 -5.96 1.93
CA PRO A 79 12.03 -6.43 3.24
C PRO A 79 10.66 -5.85 3.58
N GLU A 80 10.36 -4.67 3.03
CA GLU A 80 9.08 -3.98 3.15
C GLU A 80 7.92 -4.82 2.61
N ARG A 81 8.16 -5.72 1.64
CA ARG A 81 7.12 -6.52 0.96
C ARG A 81 6.22 -7.31 1.90
N TYR A 82 6.79 -7.91 2.95
CA TYR A 82 6.09 -8.84 3.84
C TYR A 82 5.59 -8.16 5.11
N ASP A 83 6.40 -7.23 5.62
CA ASP A 83 6.24 -6.73 6.96
C ASP A 83 4.99 -5.87 7.10
N TRP A 84 4.66 -5.04 6.11
CA TRP A 84 3.53 -4.12 6.24
C TRP A 84 2.18 -4.86 6.15
N LYS A 85 1.98 -5.83 5.24
CA LYS A 85 0.72 -6.60 5.14
C LYS A 85 0.50 -7.45 6.37
N ILE A 86 1.56 -8.11 6.88
CA ILE A 86 1.47 -8.92 8.10
C ILE A 86 1.22 -8.02 9.32
N LYS A 87 1.93 -6.90 9.46
CA LYS A 87 1.70 -5.92 10.54
C LYS A 87 0.28 -5.35 10.47
N TRP A 88 -0.22 -5.01 9.28
CA TRP A 88 -1.58 -4.53 9.07
C TRP A 88 -2.61 -5.60 9.41
N LEU A 89 -2.45 -6.84 8.94
CA LEU A 89 -3.36 -7.95 9.28
C LEU A 89 -3.38 -8.24 10.78
N LYS A 90 -2.22 -8.21 11.45
CA LYS A 90 -2.14 -8.34 12.92
C LYS A 90 -2.87 -7.18 13.61
N LYS A 91 -2.65 -5.94 13.16
CA LYS A 91 -3.31 -4.74 13.69
C LYS A 91 -4.83 -4.77 13.46
N SER A 92 -5.27 -5.13 12.26
CA SER A 92 -6.69 -5.27 11.88
C SER A 92 -7.38 -6.37 12.70
N LYS A 93 -6.77 -7.55 12.86
CA LYS A 93 -7.28 -8.61 13.75
C LYS A 93 -7.37 -8.15 15.20
N LYS A 94 -6.39 -7.38 15.69
CA LYS A 94 -6.42 -6.80 17.03
C LYS A 94 -7.57 -5.80 17.16
N LEU A 95 -7.74 -4.90 16.20
CA LEU A 95 -8.84 -3.94 16.17
C LEU A 95 -10.20 -4.64 16.11
N GLY A 96 -10.38 -5.64 15.24
CA GLY A 96 -11.63 -6.41 15.18
C GLY A 96 -11.99 -7.14 16.48
N LYS A 97 -10.99 -7.61 17.23
CA LYS A 97 -11.20 -8.17 18.59
C LYS A 97 -11.61 -7.11 19.61
N ILE A 98 -11.03 -5.91 19.52
CA ILE A 98 -11.36 -4.77 20.40
C ILE A 98 -12.81 -4.35 20.14
N PHE A 99 -13.19 -4.15 18.87
CA PHE A 99 -14.53 -3.76 18.47
C PHE A 99 -15.61 -4.80 18.86
N LYS A 100 -15.29 -6.10 18.79
CA LYS A 100 -16.20 -7.14 19.30
C LYS A 100 -16.38 -7.08 20.82
N ARG A 101 -15.31 -6.84 21.59
CA ARG A 101 -15.37 -6.72 23.05
C ARG A 101 -16.11 -5.46 23.53
N SER A 102 -16.01 -4.36 22.81
CA SER A 102 -16.71 -3.11 23.15
C SER A 102 -18.19 -3.11 22.78
N GLY A 103 -18.65 -4.05 21.94
CA GLY A 103 -20.06 -4.23 21.62
C GLY A 103 -20.82 -5.17 22.57
N GLU A 104 -20.10 -5.89 23.46
CA GLU A 104 -20.69 -6.81 24.44
C GLU A 104 -20.92 -6.16 25.82
N SER A 105 -20.45 -4.92 26.05
CA SER A 105 -20.57 -4.23 27.35
C SER A 105 -21.87 -3.46 27.57
N ASP A 106 -22.72 -3.31 26.55
CA ASP A 106 -23.95 -2.50 26.61
C ASP A 106 -25.23 -3.35 26.82
N LEU A 107 -25.07 -4.62 27.22
CA LEU A 107 -26.17 -5.54 27.53
C LEU A 107 -25.98 -6.17 28.91
N HIS A 108 -25.92 -5.36 29.97
CA HIS A 108 -26.21 -5.79 31.35
C HIS A 108 -26.72 -4.63 32.19
#